data_AF-R4TD13-F1
#
_entry.id   AF-R4TD13-F1
#
_cell.length_a   1.000
_cell.length_b   1.000
_cell.length_c   1.000
_cell.angle_alpha   90.00
_cell.angle_beta   90.00
_cell.angle_gamma   90.00
#
_symmetry.space_group_name_H-M   'P 1'
#
loop_
_entity.id
_entity.type
_entity.pdbx_description
1 polymer ?
#
loop_
_entity_poly.entity_id
_entity_poly.type
_entity_poly.pdbx_seq_one_letter_code
_entity_poly.pdbx_strand_id
1 'polypeptide(L)' 'MSRRQKTEEEQIDDAVVHALLSGMTPKHRSAVLGELSENGRRKALESEYDGRVAHWNRTHDTKWGEG' A
#
# COMPACT_ATOMS: atom_id res chain seq x y z
N MET A 1 7.94 12.64 13.03
CA MET A 1 8.97 12.43 12.00
C MET A 1 8.45 13.00 10.69
N SER A 2 9.18 13.92 10.06
CA SER A 2 8.77 14.47 8.76
C SER A 2 8.92 13.38 7.71
N ARG A 3 7.81 12.87 7.15
CA ARG A 3 7.85 11.91 6.05
C ARG A 3 8.40 12.67 4.83
N ARG A 4 9.56 12.25 4.32
CA ARG A 4 10.09 12.76 3.05
C ARG A 4 9.01 12.63 1.98
N GLN A 5 8.87 13.64 1.13
CA GLN A 5 7.99 13.55 -0.02
C GLN A 5 8.48 12.41 -0.93
N LYS A 6 7.62 11.43 -1.18
CA LYS A 6 7.92 10.28 -2.05
C LYS A 6 8.05 10.74 -3.50
N THR A 7 8.97 10.12 -4.25
CA THR A 7 9.06 10.30 -5.71
C THR A 7 7.82 9.76 -6.41
N GLU A 8 7.62 10.13 -7.67
CA GLU A 8 6.53 9.57 -8.49
C GLU A 8 6.66 8.05 -8.63
N GLU A 9 7.88 7.55 -8.81
CA GLU A 9 8.16 6.10 -8.87
C GLU A 9 7.76 5.38 -7.59
N GLU A 10 8.13 5.92 -6.42
CA GLU A 10 7.73 5.36 -5.12
C GLU A 10 6.20 5.34 -4.94
N GLN A 11 5.48 6.34 -5.49
CA GLN A 11 4.02 6.38 -5.45
C GLN A 11 3.38 5.37 -6.41
N ILE A 12 4.00 5.13 -7.57
CA ILE A 12 3.57 4.09 -8.52
C ILE A 12 3.75 2.72 -7.89
N ASP A 13 4.91 2.46 -7.26
CA ASP A 13 5.18 1.20 -6.56
C ASP A 13 4.12 0.92 -5.47
N ASP A 14 3.79 1.91 -4.65
CA ASP A 14 2.73 1.80 -3.64
C ASP A 14 1.37 1.45 -4.26
N ALA A 15 1.02 2.11 -5.38
CA ALA A 15 -0.23 1.86 -6.09
C ALA A 15 -0.28 0.45 -6.69
N VAL A 16 0.83 -0.04 -7.24
CA VAL A 16 0.94 -1.40 -7.81
C VAL A 16 0.82 -2.44 -6.70
N VAL A 17 1.55 -2.28 -5.60
CA VAL A 17 1.47 -3.19 -4.44
C VAL A 17 0.05 -3.22 -3.89
N HIS A 18 -0.59 -2.05 -3.73
CA HIS A 18 -1.98 -1.97 -3.32
C HIS A 18 -2.93 -2.69 -4.27
N ALA A 19 -2.81 -2.47 -5.58
CA ALA A 19 -3.66 -3.11 -6.59
C ALA A 19 -3.51 -4.65 -6.58
N LEU A 20 -2.28 -5.15 -6.48
CA LEU A 20 -1.99 -6.58 -6.41
C LEU A 20 -2.59 -7.19 -5.14
N LEU A 21 -2.32 -6.61 -3.97
CA LEU A 21 -2.73 -7.18 -2.69
C LEU A 21 -4.23 -7.03 -2.39
N SER A 22 -4.90 -6.02 -2.98
CA SER A 22 -6.35 -5.83 -2.84
C SER A 22 -7.16 -6.76 -3.74
N GLY A 23 -6.62 -7.17 -4.89
CA GLY A 23 -7.24 -8.15 -5.79
C GLY A 23 -7.10 -9.61 -5.33
N MET A 24 -6.27 -9.89 -4.32
CA MET A 24 -6.03 -11.23 -3.81
C MET A 24 -7.10 -11.67 -2.80
N THR A 25 -7.39 -12.98 -2.81
CA THR A 25 -8.12 -13.59 -1.70
C THR A 25 -7.28 -13.53 -0.42
N PRO A 26 -7.89 -13.56 0.79
CA PRO A 26 -7.14 -13.57 2.04
C PRO A 26 -6.08 -14.68 2.12
N LYS A 27 -6.40 -15.87 1.60
CA LYS A 27 -5.48 -17.01 1.57
C LYS A 27 -4.23 -16.74 0.72
N HIS A 28 -4.41 -16.25 -0.51
CA HIS A 28 -3.28 -15.97 -1.40
C HIS A 28 -2.43 -14.80 -0.89
N ARG A 29 -3.09 -13.77 -0.36
CA ARG A 29 -2.43 -12.65 0.29
C ARG A 29 -1.53 -13.10 1.44
N SER A 30 -2.03 -13.94 2.34
CA SER A 30 -1.23 -14.49 3.44
C SER A 30 -0.07 -15.34 2.95
N ALA A 31 -0.25 -16.12 1.88
CA ALA A 31 0.83 -16.90 1.29
C ALA A 31 1.94 -16.00 0.72
N VAL A 32 1.59 -15.02 -0.13
CA VAL A 32 2.56 -14.07 -0.72
C VAL A 32 3.33 -13.31 0.36
N LEU A 33 2.63 -12.78 1.37
CA LEU A 33 3.28 -12.08 2.48
C LEU A 33 4.15 -13.01 3.35
N GLY A 34 3.86 -14.31 3.37
CA GLY A 34 4.63 -15.33 4.09
C GLY A 34 5.94 -15.72 3.41
N GLU A 35 6.01 -15.62 2.08
CA GLU A 35 7.23 -15.90 1.29
C GLU A 35 8.27 -14.76 1.37
N LEU A 36 7.86 -13.56 1.81
CA LEU A 36 8.74 -12.42 1.94
C LEU A 36 9.57 -12.51 3.24
N SER A 37 10.81 -12.00 3.17
CA SER A 37 11.58 -11.71 4.39
C SER A 37 10.81 -10.73 5.28
N GLU A 38 11.10 -10.69 6.59
CA GLU A 38 10.42 -9.79 7.52
C GLU A 38 10.44 -8.33 7.03
N ASN A 39 11.60 -7.86 6.55
CA ASN A 39 11.73 -6.51 6.01
C ASN A 39 10.96 -6.32 4.70
N GLY A 40 10.93 -7.33 3.82
CA GLY A 40 10.15 -7.31 2.59
C GLY A 40 8.65 -7.25 2.87
N ARG A 41 8.18 -8.07 3.81
CA ARG A 41 6.79 -8.08 4.28
C ARG A 41 6.38 -6.74 4.86
N ARG A 42 7.22 -6.14 5.71
CA ARG A 42 6.97 -4.82 6.29
C ARG A 42 6.83 -3.75 5.20
N LYS A 43 7.77 -3.71 4.24
CA LYS A 43 7.71 -2.77 3.10
C LYS A 43 6.45 -2.96 2.26
N ALA A 44 6.08 -4.21 1.95
CA ALA A 44 4.88 -4.50 1.17
C ALA A 44 3.61 -4.00 1.88
N LEU A 45 3.51 -4.19 3.19
CA LEU A 45 2.38 -3.69 3.98
C LEU A 45 2.35 -2.16 4.08
N GLU A 46 3.51 -1.52 4.24
CA GLU A 46 3.64 -0.05 4.23
C GLU A 46 3.20 0.53 2.87
N SER A 47 3.69 -0.04 1.76
CA SER A 47 3.32 0.36 0.41
C SER A 47 1.84 0.12 0.11
N GLU A 48 1.28 -0.99 0.55
CA GLU A 48 -0.15 -1.25 0.39
C GLU A 48 -1.01 -0.25 1.17
N TYR A 49 -0.59 0.10 2.39
CA TYR A 49 -1.26 1.12 3.20
C TYR A 49 -1.22 2.49 2.50
N ASP A 50 -0.04 2.93 2.07
CA ASP A 50 0.13 4.21 1.41
C ASP A 50 -0.63 4.26 0.06
N GLY A 51 -0.62 3.17 -0.71
CA GLY A 51 -1.39 3.03 -1.94
C GLY A 51 -2.90 3.10 -1.72
N ARG A 52 -3.40 2.54 -0.60
CA ARG A 52 -4.81 2.62 -0.19
C ARG A 52 -5.22 4.05 0.18
N VAL A 53 -4.37 4.75 0.94
CA VAL A 53 -4.57 6.17 1.28
C VAL A 53 -4.62 7.02 0.00
N ALA A 54 -3.68 6.80 -0.92
CA ALA A 54 -3.64 7.51 -2.19
C ALA A 54 -4.88 7.21 -3.06
N HIS A 55 -5.34 5.96 -3.09
CA HIS A 55 -6.57 5.59 -3.80
C HIS A 55 -7.79 6.31 -3.21
N TRP A 56 -7.96 6.28 -1.89
CA TRP A 56 -9.08 6.98 -1.23
C TRP A 56 -9.08 8.47 -1.52
N ASN A 57 -7.95 9.15 -1.35
CA ASN A 57 -7.85 10.59 -1.58
C ASN A 57 -8.13 10.98 -3.05
N ARG A 58 -7.96 10.07 -4.00
CA ARG A 58 -8.36 10.28 -5.41
C ARG A 58 -9.85 10.04 -5.65
N THR A 59 -10.44 9.10 -4.92
CA THR A 59 -11.82 8.67 -5.11
C THR A 59 -12.81 9.49 -4.26
N HIS A 60 -12.36 10.06 -3.16
CA HIS A 60 -13.16 10.80 -2.20
C HIS A 60 -12.65 12.23 -2.08
N ASP A 61 -13.56 13.17 -1.85
CA ASP A 61 -13.23 14.59 -1.62
C ASP A 61 -12.76 14.86 -0.17
N THR A 62 -12.33 13.82 0.53
CA THR A 62 -11.81 13.89 1.90
C THR A 62 -10.57 13.02 2.06
N LYS A 63 -9.71 13.39 3.01
CA LYS A 63 -8.53 12.60 3.34
C LYS A 63 -8.93 11.33 4.08
N TRP A 64 -8.17 10.25 3.87
CA TRP A 64 -8.36 9.01 4.62
C TRP A 64 -8.33 9.27 6.13
N GLY A 65 -9.39 8.85 6.83
CA GLY A 65 -9.50 8.98 8.28
C GLY A 65 -10.03 10.34 8.78
N GLU A 66 -10.36 11.25 7.88
CA GLU A 66 -11.11 12.48 8.18
C GLU A 66 -12.56 12.27 7.72
N GLY A 67 -13.41 11.79 8.63
CA GLY A 67 -14.84 11.55 8.44
C GLY A 67 -15.60 11.70 9.74
#